data_AF-A0A645ER55-F1
#
_entry.id   AF-A0A645ER55-F1
#
_cell.length_a   1.000
_cell.length_b   1.000
_cell.length_c   1.000
_cell.angle_alpha   90.00
_cell.angle_beta   90.00
_cell.angle_gamma   90.00
#
_symmetry.space_group_name_H-M   'P 1'
#
loop_
_entity.id
_entity.type
_entity.pdbx_description
1 polymer ?
#
loop_
_entity_poly.entity_id
_entity_poly.type
_entity_poly.pdbx_seq_one_letter_code
_entity_poly.pdbx_strand_id
1 'polypeptide(L)'
;MNMVRKLRLGPLPSTSSTKLTFTCPASLKMDLDRYAALHAQTYGEAVDAATLIPYMLEAFMAGDRGFKRGSGAKLSPSRAPATSPPRDSLPR
;
A
#
# COMPACT_ATOMS: atom_id res chain seq x y z
N MET A 1 10.23 3.74 -49.16
CA MET A 1 9.62 4.56 -48.08
C MET A 1 8.35 3.87 -47.59
N ASN A 2 8.44 3.03 -46.56
CA ASN A 2 7.28 2.26 -46.07
C ASN A 2 6.74 2.95 -44.81
N MET A 3 5.58 3.60 -44.92
CA MET A 3 4.91 4.28 -43.81
C MET A 3 4.44 3.25 -42.78
N VAL A 4 5.20 3.13 -41.69
CA VAL A 4 4.76 2.40 -40.49
C VAL A 4 3.57 3.17 -39.93
N ARG A 5 2.36 2.70 -40.22
CA ARG A 5 1.11 3.25 -39.68
C ARG A 5 1.14 3.07 -38.16
N LYS A 6 1.52 4.13 -37.44
CA LYS A 6 1.49 4.23 -35.99
C LYS A 6 0.08 3.85 -35.52
N LEU A 7 -0.04 2.71 -34.84
CA LEU A 7 -1.30 2.29 -34.25
C LEU A 7 -1.78 3.39 -33.29
N ARG A 8 -3.06 3.78 -33.39
CA ARG A 8 -3.65 4.87 -32.59
C ARG A 8 -3.88 4.45 -31.13
N LEU A 9 -3.71 3.18 -30.81
CA LEU A 9 -3.60 2.71 -29.43
C LEU A 9 -2.14 2.75 -29.00
N GLY A 10 -1.87 3.53 -27.96
CA GLY A 10 -0.66 3.36 -27.15
C GLY A 10 -0.65 1.99 -26.47
N PRO A 11 0.46 1.62 -25.79
CA PRO A 11 0.51 0.35 -25.07
C PRO A 11 -0.69 0.24 -24.12
N LEU A 12 -1.42 -0.86 -24.24
CA LEU A 12 -2.56 -1.15 -23.37
C LEU A 12 -2.09 -1.20 -21.91
N PRO A 13 -2.92 -0.77 -20.94
CA PRO A 13 -2.60 -0.94 -19.53
C PRO A 13 -2.37 -2.44 -19.24
N SER A 14 -1.29 -2.75 -18.53
CA SER A 14 -0.96 -4.12 -18.16
C SER A 14 -2.04 -4.68 -17.23
N THR A 15 -2.91 -5.54 -17.74
CA THR A 15 -3.89 -6.30 -16.94
C THR A 15 -3.24 -7.52 -16.28
N SER A 16 -2.00 -7.38 -15.81
CA SER A 16 -1.23 -8.48 -15.26
C SER A 16 -1.75 -8.83 -13.87
N SER A 17 -2.48 -9.94 -13.76
CA SER A 17 -2.81 -10.57 -12.48
C SER A 17 -1.66 -11.49 -12.05
N THR A 18 -1.10 -11.26 -10.86
CA THR A 18 -0.06 -12.14 -10.29
C THR A 18 -0.68 -13.08 -9.27
N LYS A 19 -0.56 -14.40 -9.49
CA LYS A 19 -0.95 -15.39 -8.50
C LYS A 19 0.16 -15.54 -7.47
N LEU A 20 -0.19 -15.38 -6.19
CA LEU A 20 0.71 -15.60 -5.06
C LEU A 20 0.25 -16.84 -4.28
N THR A 21 1.21 -17.66 -3.86
CA THR A 21 0.99 -18.81 -2.97
C THR A 21 1.72 -18.54 -1.66
N PHE A 22 1.04 -18.68 -0.53
CA PHE A 22 1.64 -18.53 0.79
C PHE A 22 1.21 -19.68 1.71
N THR A 23 2.06 -20.00 2.67
CA THR A 23 1.74 -20.97 3.72
C THR A 23 0.97 -20.25 4.83
N CYS A 24 -0.27 -20.66 5.06
CA CYS A 24 -1.13 -20.10 6.09
C CYS A 24 -1.16 -21.03 7.31
N PRO A 25 -0.88 -20.54 8.53
CA PRO A 25 -1.15 -21.30 9.75
C PRO A 25 -2.64 -21.68 9.86
N ALA A 26 -2.94 -22.86 10.39
CA ALA A 26 -4.32 -23.35 10.51
C ALA A 26 -5.23 -22.41 11.33
N SER A 27 -4.68 -21.79 12.38
CA SER A 27 -5.40 -20.79 13.18
C SER A 27 -5.84 -19.59 12.34
N LEU A 28 -4.93 -19.05 11.51
CA LEU A 28 -5.23 -17.92 10.64
C LEU A 28 -6.28 -18.29 9.58
N LYS A 29 -6.22 -19.50 9.00
CA LYS A 29 -7.25 -19.97 8.07
C LYS A 29 -8.64 -20.03 8.74
N MET A 30 -8.72 -20.56 9.95
CA MET A 30 -9.97 -20.63 10.71
C MET A 30 -10.55 -19.23 10.99
N ASP A 31 -9.71 -18.27 11.36
CA ASP A 31 -10.16 -16.90 11.62
C ASP A 31 -10.61 -16.20 10.33
N LEU A 32 -9.95 -16.45 9.20
CA LEU A 32 -10.37 -15.96 7.89
C LEU A 32 -11.73 -16.55 7.47
N ASP A 33 -11.96 -17.84 7.72
CA ASP A 33 -13.24 -18.50 7.43
C ASP A 33 -14.37 -17.95 8.31
N ARG A 34 -14.09 -17.71 9.59
CA ARG A 34 -15.05 -17.05 10.49
C ARG A 34 -15.38 -15.64 10.01
N TYR A 35 -14.38 -14.88 9.60
CA TYR A 35 -14.57 -13.53 9.07
C TYR A 35 -15.43 -13.53 7.80
N ALA A 36 -15.16 -14.47 6.89
CA ALA A 36 -15.94 -14.67 5.68
C ALA A 36 -17.42 -14.99 5.98
N ALA A 37 -17.67 -15.88 6.95
CA ALA A 37 -19.03 -16.20 7.40
C ALA A 37 -19.75 -14.99 8.03
N LEU A 38 -19.04 -14.15 8.79
CA LEU A 38 -19.60 -12.92 9.36
C LEU A 38 -19.91 -11.88 8.27
N HIS A 39 -19.04 -11.76 7.27
CA HIS A 39 -19.26 -10.90 6.12
C HIS A 39 -20.52 -11.33 5.35
N ALA A 40 -20.69 -12.63 5.12
CA ALA A 40 -21.88 -13.19 4.47
C ALA A 40 -23.16 -12.93 5.25
N GLN A 41 -23.12 -13.03 6.58
CA GLN A 41 -24.26 -12.69 7.43
C GLN A 41 -24.62 -11.21 7.35
N THR A 42 -23.63 -10.34 7.18
CA THR A 42 -23.83 -8.87 7.16
C THR A 42 -24.35 -8.37 5.81
N TYR A 43 -23.82 -8.90 4.71
CA TYR A 43 -24.10 -8.41 3.36
C TYR A 43 -24.97 -9.36 2.52
N GLY A 44 -25.33 -10.53 3.07
CA GLY A 44 -26.21 -11.51 2.42
C GLY A 44 -25.55 -12.34 1.31
N GLU A 45 -24.25 -12.14 1.05
CA GLU A 45 -23.51 -12.86 0.00
C GLU A 45 -22.40 -13.70 0.61
N ALA A 46 -22.42 -15.00 0.33
CA ALA A 46 -21.37 -15.91 0.75
C ALA A 46 -20.10 -15.65 -0.06
N VAL A 47 -19.08 -15.09 0.60
CA VAL A 47 -17.77 -14.81 0.00
C VAL A 47 -16.74 -15.73 0.63
N ASP A 48 -15.83 -16.30 -0.17
CA ASP A 48 -14.70 -17.09 0.34
C ASP A 48 -13.58 -16.20 0.88
N ALA A 49 -12.84 -16.70 1.88
CA ALA A 49 -11.66 -16.05 2.42
C ALA A 49 -10.66 -15.67 1.31
N ALA A 50 -10.43 -16.53 0.30
CA ALA A 50 -9.50 -16.22 -0.79
C ALA A 50 -9.89 -15.00 -1.61
N THR A 51 -11.19 -14.67 -1.66
CA THR A 51 -11.71 -13.49 -2.35
C THR A 51 -11.58 -12.24 -1.49
N LEU A 52 -11.70 -12.38 -0.15
CA LEU A 52 -11.58 -11.27 0.79
C LEU A 52 -10.13 -10.84 1.03
N ILE A 53 -9.19 -11.79 1.03
CA ILE A 53 -7.78 -11.55 1.35
C ILE A 53 -7.16 -10.40 0.53
N PRO A 54 -7.32 -10.32 -0.82
CA PRO A 54 -6.81 -9.20 -1.59
C PRO A 54 -7.31 -7.83 -1.12
N TYR A 55 -8.61 -7.70 -0.85
CA TYR A 55 -9.20 -6.45 -0.36
C TYR A 55 -8.73 -6.09 1.05
N MET A 56 -8.60 -7.10 1.93
CA MET A 56 -8.06 -6.89 3.27
C MET A 56 -6.61 -6.40 3.24
N LEU A 57 -5.78 -6.99 2.36
CA LEU A 57 -4.40 -6.57 2.17
C LEU A 57 -4.31 -5.17 1.58
N GLU A 58 -5.15 -4.83 0.60
CA GLU A 58 -5.19 -3.48 0.03
C GLU A 58 -5.55 -2.43 1.10
N ALA A 59 -6.61 -2.69 1.89
CA ALA A 59 -7.01 -1.81 2.99
C ALA A 59 -5.91 -1.67 4.05
N PHE A 60 -5.23 -2.78 4.39
CA PHE A 60 -4.10 -2.77 5.30
C PHE A 60 -2.96 -1.89 4.79
N MET A 61 -2.54 -2.08 3.54
CA MET A 61 -1.47 -1.30 2.91
C MET A 61 -1.84 0.19 2.78
N ALA A 62 -3.09 0.50 2.47
CA ALA A 62 -3.58 1.88 2.37
C ALA A 62 -3.61 2.60 3.74
N GLY A 63 -3.85 1.84 4.81
CA GLY A 63 -3.90 2.31 6.20
C GLY A 63 -2.54 2.41 6.89
N ASP A 64 -1.53 1.68 6.44
CA ASP A 64 -0.19 1.70 7.03
C ASP A 64 0.55 3.03 6.73
N ARG A 65 0.50 3.94 7.70
CA ARG A 65 1.17 5.25 7.61
C ARG A 65 2.70 5.12 7.60
N GLY A 66 3.25 4.08 8.23
CA GLY A 66 4.69 3.79 8.21
C GLY A 66 5.15 3.41 6.81
N PHE A 67 4.37 2.59 6.12
CA PHE A 67 4.58 2.23 4.73
C PHE A 67 4.50 3.46 3.79
N LYS A 68 3.48 4.31 3.96
CA LYS A 68 3.31 5.54 3.15
C LYS A 68 4.42 6.57 3.34
N ARG A 69 5.01 6.66 4.54
CA ARG A 69 6.12 7.58 4.82
C ARG A 69 7.43 7.16 4.15
N GLY A 70 7.65 5.86 3.92
CA GLY A 70 8.83 5.35 3.24
C GLY A 70 8.80 5.50 1.71
N SER A 71 7.60 5.57 1.10
CA SER A 71 7.42 5.65 -0.35
C SER A 71 7.46 7.09 -0.90
N GLY A 72 7.40 8.10 -0.03
CA GLY A 72 7.56 9.52 -0.37
C GLY A 72 8.92 10.13 -0.01
N ALA A 73 9.84 9.38 0.60
CA ALA A 73 11.15 9.88 1.01
C ALA A 73 12.15 9.89 -0.15
N LYS A 74 11.79 10.55 -1.26
CA LYS A 74 12.80 11.16 -2.12
C LYS A 74 13.35 12.36 -1.35
N LEU A 75 14.48 12.12 -0.69
CA LEU A 75 15.55 13.06 -0.37
C LEU A 75 15.13 14.55 -0.43
N SER A 76 14.59 15.09 0.66
CA SER A 76 14.69 16.52 0.92
C SER A 76 15.73 16.72 2.03
N PRO A 77 17.00 17.03 1.69
CA PRO A 77 17.94 17.52 2.67
C PRO A 77 17.61 19.00 2.85
N SER A 78 16.93 19.35 3.93
CA SER A 78 17.19 20.60 4.66
C SER A 78 16.06 20.85 5.64
N ARG A 79 16.36 20.59 6.91
CA ARG A 79 16.20 21.64 7.90
C ARG A 79 17.26 21.42 8.97
N ALA A 80 18.44 21.98 8.74
CA ALA A 80 19.41 22.17 9.81
C ALA A 80 18.70 22.96 10.94
N PRO A 81 18.85 22.56 12.21
CA PRO A 81 18.40 23.40 13.30
C PRO A 81 19.20 24.70 13.26
N ALA A 82 18.51 25.83 13.18
CA ALA A 82 19.13 27.14 13.33
C ALA A 82 19.75 27.20 14.74
N THR A 83 21.07 27.03 14.79
CA THR A 83 21.90 27.31 15.94
C THR A 83 21.67 28.76 16.34
N SER A 84 20.97 28.97 17.45
CA SER A 84 20.97 30.29 18.11
C SER A 84 22.37 30.51 18.70
N PRO A 85 23.02 31.65 18.46
CA PRO A 85 24.34 31.90 19.04
C PRO A 85 24.21 32.15 20.56
N PRO A 86 25.25 31.85 21.36
CA PRO A 86 25.26 32.21 22.76
C PRO A 86 25.38 33.74 22.85
N ARG A 87 24.44 34.38 23.55
CA ARG A 87 24.62 35.76 24.00
C ARG A 87 25.50 35.74 25.24
N ASP A 88 26.79 35.62 25.01
CA ASP A 88 27.79 35.97 26.01
C ASP A 88 27.93 37.50 26.08
N SER A 89 27.70 38.01 27.29
CA SER A 89 28.47 39.09 27.93
C SER A 89 28.58 40.47 27.25
N LEU A 90 28.02 41.52 27.90
CA LEU A 90 28.74 42.79 28.11
C LEU A 90 28.23 43.52 29.38
N PRO A 91 29.10 44.22 30.13
CA PRO A 91 28.86 44.64 31.50
C PRO A 91 28.37 46.10 31.60
N ARG A 92 27.64 46.41 32.67
CA ARG A 92 27.85 47.65 33.44
C ARG A 92 27.22 47.55 34.82
#